data_AF-A0A2I1HSN9-F1
#
_entry.id   AF-A0A2I1HSN9-F1
#
_cell.length_a   1.000
_cell.length_b   1.000
_cell.length_c   1.000
_cell.angle_alpha   90.00
_cell.angle_beta   90.00
_cell.angle_gamma   90.00
#
_symmetry.space_group_name_H-M   'P 1'
#
loop_
_entity.id
_entity.type
_entity.pdbx_description
1 polymer ?
#
loop_
_entity_poly.entity_id
_entity_poly.type
_entity_poly.pdbx_seq_one_letter_code
_entity_poly.pdbx_strand_id
1 'polypeptide(L)'
;MSLNRRGCVTHQRSINIFHNIKNDSHTHNNTLNNKQNHAIRLFNEWKNRNRKHIYSNRLRISYEVSYQANAKEYLDKYNNKSIYRKRLENFCIRHRSRNKSQTKKQKRRFERACKSVFNNRGQKNVKSQPAITLEDRLH
;
A
#
# COMPACT_ATOMS: atom_id res chain seq x y z
N MET A 1 37.49 6.34 -1.65
CA MET A 1 37.44 6.79 -0.23
C MET A 1 36.49 5.89 0.55
N SER A 2 37.01 5.16 1.54
CA SER A 2 36.27 4.30 2.49
C SER A 2 35.92 5.07 3.78
N LEU A 3 34.98 4.56 4.58
CA LEU A 3 34.47 5.04 5.90
C LEU A 3 33.14 5.84 5.95
N ASN A 4 32.08 5.46 5.20
CA ASN A 4 30.70 5.95 5.45
C ASN A 4 30.56 7.49 5.58
N ARG A 5 31.48 8.26 4.96
CA ARG A 5 31.44 9.72 4.97
C ARG A 5 30.48 10.15 3.86
N ARG A 6 29.42 10.86 4.23
CA ARG A 6 28.57 11.55 3.24
C ARG A 6 29.44 12.63 2.59
N GLY A 7 29.51 12.63 1.25
CA GLY A 7 30.23 13.65 0.51
C GLY A 7 29.68 15.04 0.84
N CYS A 8 30.56 15.99 1.11
CA CYS A 8 30.19 17.41 1.21
C CYS A 8 29.78 17.95 -0.17
N VAL A 9 28.99 19.02 -0.22
CA VAL A 9 28.42 19.61 -1.46
C VAL A 9 29.48 19.87 -2.53
N THR A 10 30.71 20.20 -2.13
CA THR A 10 31.85 20.41 -3.03
C THR A 10 32.28 19.15 -3.78
N HIS A 11 32.10 17.96 -3.20
CA HIS A 11 32.45 16.67 -3.81
C HIS A 11 31.27 16.01 -4.52
N GLN A 12 30.09 16.66 -4.54
CA GLN A 12 28.92 16.12 -5.26
C GLN A 12 29.16 16.02 -6.77
N ARG A 13 29.98 16.92 -7.34
CA ARG A 13 30.32 16.91 -8.77
C ARG A 13 31.16 15.69 -9.19
N SER A 14 31.92 15.09 -8.28
CA SER A 14 32.75 13.91 -8.53
C SER A 14 32.11 12.60 -8.06
N ILE A 15 30.89 12.65 -7.51
CA ILE A 15 30.08 11.45 -7.33
C ILE A 15 29.54 11.09 -8.71
N ASN A 16 30.06 10.01 -9.30
CA ASN A 16 29.39 9.36 -10.41
C ASN A 16 28.00 8.95 -9.92
N ILE A 17 26.99 9.76 -10.28
CA ILE A 17 25.59 9.42 -10.07
C ILE A 17 25.35 8.24 -11.01
N PHE A 18 25.58 7.03 -10.50
CA PHE A 18 25.05 5.83 -11.14
C PHE A 18 23.53 5.98 -11.07
N HIS A 19 22.96 6.59 -12.12
CA HIS A 19 21.58 6.37 -12.43
C HIS A 19 21.48 4.87 -12.61
N ASN A 20 20.91 4.18 -11.63
CA ASN A 20 20.43 2.81 -11.79
C ASN A 20 19.27 2.85 -12.80
N ILE A 21 19.58 3.23 -14.04
CA ILE A 21 18.73 2.98 -15.18
C ILE A 21 18.85 1.48 -15.35
N LYS A 22 17.89 0.75 -14.79
CA LYS A 22 17.70 -0.64 -15.20
C LYS A 22 17.48 -0.57 -16.70
N ASN A 23 18.40 -1.11 -17.48
CA ASN A 23 18.17 -1.32 -18.90
C ASN A 23 16.89 -2.15 -19.02
N ASP A 24 15.86 -1.54 -19.59
CA ASP A 24 14.55 -2.16 -19.74
C ASP A 24 14.62 -3.15 -20.91
N SER A 25 15.30 -4.27 -20.68
CA SER A 25 15.24 -5.45 -21.55
C SER A 25 14.11 -6.37 -21.11
N HIS A 26 12.95 -5.80 -20.77
CA HIS A 26 11.72 -6.56 -20.61
C HIS A 26 10.81 -6.24 -21.77
N THR A 27 10.49 -7.30 -22.53
CA THR A 27 9.35 -7.37 -23.42
C THR A 27 8.19 -6.60 -22.82
N HIS A 28 7.89 -5.45 -23.43
CA HIS A 28 6.76 -4.63 -23.08
C HIS A 28 5.51 -5.42 -23.49
N ASN A 29 5.13 -6.40 -22.66
CA ASN A 29 3.81 -6.98 -22.72
C ASN A 29 2.90 -5.80 -22.44
N ASN A 30 2.37 -5.23 -23.51
CA ASN A 30 1.44 -4.12 -23.55
C ASN A 30 0.09 -4.59 -23.00
N THR A 31 0.08 -5.24 -21.83
CA THR A 31 -1.08 -5.33 -20.97
C THR A 31 -1.33 -3.93 -20.48
N LEU A 32 -1.97 -3.13 -21.34
CA LEU A 32 -2.61 -1.88 -21.00
C LEU A 32 -3.32 -2.12 -19.67
N ASN A 33 -2.88 -1.38 -18.64
CA ASN A 33 -3.47 -1.42 -17.31
C ASN A 33 -4.87 -0.82 -17.39
N ASN A 34 -5.79 -1.57 -18.00
CA ASN A 34 -7.15 -1.17 -18.25
C ASN A 34 -8.02 -1.64 -17.08
N LYS A 35 -9.05 -0.85 -16.76
CA LYS A 35 -10.08 -1.15 -15.76
C LYS A 35 -10.69 -2.55 -15.97
N GLN A 36 -10.85 -2.97 -17.23
CA GLN A 36 -11.34 -4.31 -17.57
C GLN A 36 -10.42 -5.42 -17.06
N ASN A 37 -9.11 -5.31 -17.30
CA ASN A 37 -8.11 -6.28 -16.82
C ASN A 37 -8.11 -6.34 -15.29
N HIS A 38 -8.25 -5.18 -14.63
CA HIS A 38 -8.40 -5.13 -13.18
C HIS A 38 -9.67 -5.86 -12.69
N ALA A 39 -10.82 -5.62 -13.33
CA ALA A 39 -12.08 -6.26 -12.97
C ALA A 39 -12.04 -7.78 -13.18
N ILE A 40 -11.50 -8.25 -14.31
CA ILE A 40 -11.31 -9.68 -14.61
C ILE A 40 -10.44 -10.33 -13.54
N ARG A 41 -9.33 -9.68 -13.16
CA ARG A 41 -8.46 -10.18 -12.11
C ARG A 41 -9.19 -10.29 -10.76
N LEU A 42 -9.94 -9.26 -10.36
CA LEU A 42 -10.72 -9.31 -9.12
C LEU A 42 -11.75 -10.44 -9.13
N PHE A 43 -12.44 -10.63 -10.26
CA PHE A 43 -13.37 -11.74 -10.46
C PHE A 43 -12.67 -13.09 -10.30
N ASN A 44 -11.53 -13.30 -10.95
CA ASN A 44 -10.79 -14.56 -10.86
C ASN A 44 -10.29 -14.84 -9.42
N GLU A 45 -9.76 -13.83 -8.74
CA GLU A 45 -9.33 -13.96 -7.34
C GLU A 45 -10.49 -14.34 -6.42
N TRP A 46 -11.66 -13.72 -6.59
CA TRP A 46 -12.87 -14.06 -5.85
C TRP A 46 -13.40 -15.47 -6.21
N LYS A 47 -13.54 -15.76 -7.50
CA LYS A 47 -14.07 -17.04 -8.02
C LYS A 47 -13.24 -18.22 -7.54
N ASN A 48 -11.93 -18.10 -7.60
CA ASN A 48 -11.00 -19.16 -7.19
C ASN A 48 -10.78 -19.20 -5.67
N ARG A 49 -11.39 -18.27 -4.92
CA ARG A 49 -11.20 -18.11 -3.46
C ARG A 49 -9.73 -17.99 -3.07
N ASN A 50 -8.97 -17.29 -3.92
CA ASN A 50 -7.54 -17.14 -3.73
C ASN A 50 -7.27 -16.37 -2.44
N ARG A 51 -6.34 -16.90 -1.64
CA ARG A 51 -5.82 -16.25 -0.44
C ARG A 51 -4.36 -15.93 -0.65
N LYS A 52 -4.04 -14.64 -0.60
CA LYS A 52 -2.68 -14.15 -0.71
C LYS A 52 -2.13 -13.86 0.67
N HIS A 53 -1.05 -14.53 1.04
CA HIS A 53 -0.28 -14.18 2.22
C HIS A 53 0.57 -12.92 1.95
N ILE A 54 0.46 -11.91 2.81
CA ILE A 54 1.24 -10.69 2.75
C ILE A 54 2.11 -10.58 4.00
N TYR A 55 3.39 -10.26 3.81
CA TYR A 55 4.30 -9.96 4.89
C TYR A 55 5.01 -8.62 4.68
N SER A 56 4.98 -7.77 5.71
CA SER A 56 5.66 -6.48 5.70
C SER A 56 6.99 -6.56 6.46
N ASN A 57 8.12 -6.53 5.74
CA ASN A 57 9.46 -6.45 6.35
C ASN A 57 9.65 -5.17 7.19
N ARG A 58 8.95 -4.09 6.83
CA ARG A 58 9.07 -2.78 7.50
C ARG A 58 8.42 -2.76 8.88
N LEU A 59 7.27 -3.41 9.01
CA LEU A 59 6.45 -3.42 10.22
C LEU A 59 6.52 -4.75 10.98
N ARG A 60 6.98 -5.81 10.32
CA ARG A 60 6.92 -7.21 10.78
C ARG A 60 5.53 -7.68 11.17
N ILE A 61 4.59 -7.37 10.29
CA ILE A 61 3.23 -7.92 10.34
C ILE A 61 3.02 -8.80 9.12
N SER A 62 2.25 -9.87 9.29
CA SER A 62 1.64 -10.61 8.20
C SER A 62 0.13 -10.61 8.32
N TYR A 63 -0.53 -10.80 7.19
CA TYR A 63 -1.96 -10.99 7.10
C TYR A 63 -2.27 -11.71 5.79
N GLU A 64 -3.47 -12.25 5.70
CA GLU A 64 -4.01 -12.83 4.49
C GLU A 64 -4.98 -11.86 3.83
N VAL A 65 -4.95 -11.85 2.50
CA VAL A 65 -5.84 -11.06 1.67
C VAL A 65 -6.66 -12.00 0.82
N SER A 66 -7.97 -11.83 0.85
CA SER A 66 -8.91 -12.49 -0.05
C SER A 66 -9.89 -11.48 -0.62
N TYR A 67 -10.55 -11.85 -1.71
CA TYR A 67 -11.64 -11.05 -2.27
C TYR A 67 -12.97 -11.75 -2.02
N GLN A 68 -13.98 -10.96 -1.65
CA GLN A 68 -15.35 -11.41 -1.41
C GLN A 68 -16.31 -10.58 -2.25
N ALA A 69 -17.43 -11.17 -2.64
CA ALA A 69 -18.53 -10.39 -3.20
C ALA A 69 -19.01 -9.38 -2.16
N ASN A 70 -19.31 -8.18 -2.63
CA ASN A 70 -19.80 -7.10 -1.78
C ASN A 70 -21.29 -7.33 -1.50
N ALA A 71 -21.70 -7.20 -0.23
CA ALA A 71 -23.11 -7.35 0.15
C ALA A 71 -23.86 -6.02 -0.07
N LYS A 72 -25.18 -6.11 -0.30
CA LYS A 72 -26.05 -4.93 -0.51
C LYS A 72 -25.95 -3.94 0.66
N GLU A 73 -25.81 -4.43 1.88
CA GLU A 73 -25.63 -3.60 3.08
C GLU A 73 -24.47 -2.60 2.96
N TYR A 74 -23.40 -2.94 2.23
CA TYR A 74 -22.26 -2.05 2.05
C TYR A 74 -22.50 -0.96 1.01
N LEU A 75 -23.37 -1.22 0.03
CA LEU A 75 -23.84 -0.20 -0.89
C LEU A 75 -24.65 0.84 -0.11
N ASP A 76 -25.60 0.39 0.70
CA ASP A 76 -26.52 1.29 1.42
C ASP A 76 -25.80 2.05 2.54
N LYS A 77 -24.94 1.38 3.32
CA LYS A 77 -24.28 1.98 4.49
C LYS A 77 -23.05 2.82 4.16
N TYR A 78 -22.30 2.47 3.10
CA TYR A 78 -21.01 3.09 2.79
C TYR A 78 -20.92 3.65 1.37
N ASN A 79 -22.03 3.67 0.61
CA ASN A 79 -22.08 4.05 -0.81
C ASN A 79 -21.03 3.32 -1.66
N ASN A 80 -20.68 2.08 -1.28
CA ASN A 80 -19.65 1.31 -1.94
C ASN A 80 -20.24 0.50 -3.09
N LYS A 81 -20.02 0.99 -4.32
CA LYS A 81 -20.52 0.38 -5.57
C LYS A 81 -19.59 -0.71 -6.14
N SER A 82 -18.50 -1.06 -5.45
CA SER A 82 -17.63 -2.14 -5.91
C SER A 82 -18.33 -3.50 -5.81
N ILE A 83 -18.16 -4.33 -6.84
CA ILE A 83 -18.70 -5.71 -6.87
C ILE A 83 -17.92 -6.61 -5.90
N TYR A 84 -16.59 -6.42 -5.84
CA TYR A 84 -15.71 -7.21 -4.98
C TYR A 84 -15.04 -6.33 -3.93
N ARG A 85 -15.03 -6.80 -2.69
CA ARG A 85 -14.33 -6.18 -1.57
C ARG A 85 -13.11 -6.99 -1.17
N LYS A 86 -12.08 -6.27 -0.70
CA LYS A 86 -10.88 -6.88 -0.13
C LYS A 86 -11.12 -7.19 1.34
N ARG A 87 -10.96 -8.45 1.73
CA ARG A 87 -10.97 -8.90 3.11
C ARG A 87 -9.54 -9.12 3.59
N LEU A 88 -9.24 -8.59 4.77
CA LEU A 88 -7.95 -8.76 5.45
C LEU A 88 -8.20 -9.60 6.69
N GLU A 89 -7.46 -10.68 6.86
CA GLU A 89 -7.66 -11.63 7.96
C GLU A 89 -6.33 -12.23 8.44
N ASN A 90 -6.38 -13.01 9.52
CA ASN A 90 -5.23 -13.73 10.07
C ASN A 90 -4.02 -12.81 10.38
N PHE A 91 -4.30 -11.64 10.95
CA PHE A 91 -3.27 -10.67 11.32
C PHE A 91 -2.33 -11.25 12.37
N CYS A 92 -1.03 -11.26 12.06
CA CYS A 92 0.01 -11.76 12.93
C CYS A 92 1.12 -10.73 13.08
N ILE A 93 1.55 -10.51 14.31
CA ILE A 93 2.63 -9.58 14.64
C ILE A 93 3.85 -10.41 15.04
N ARG A 94 4.94 -10.33 14.28
CA ARG A 94 6.18 -11.09 14.55
C ARG A 94 7.33 -10.17 14.89
N HIS A 95 7.33 -9.60 16.10
CA HIS A 95 8.41 -8.72 16.52
C HIS A 95 9.68 -9.43 16.99
N ARG A 96 9.82 -10.76 16.89
CA ARG A 96 11.01 -11.46 17.38
C ARG A 96 12.05 -11.63 16.27
N SER A 97 13.14 -10.86 16.33
CA SER A 97 14.33 -11.04 15.47
C SER A 97 15.55 -11.33 16.35
N ARG A 98 16.53 -12.06 15.80
CA ARG A 98 17.87 -12.20 16.42
C ARG A 98 18.52 -10.83 16.65
N ASN A 99 18.21 -9.84 15.80
CA ASN A 99 18.67 -8.47 15.96
C ASN A 99 17.70 -7.62 16.80
N LYS A 100 18.08 -7.36 18.06
CA LYS A 100 17.30 -6.55 19.02
C LYS A 100 17.10 -5.10 18.55
N SER A 101 18.08 -4.49 17.88
CA SER A 101 17.99 -3.11 17.39
C SER A 101 16.99 -2.96 16.25
N GLN A 102 17.04 -3.89 15.28
CA GLN A 102 16.08 -3.94 14.18
C GLN A 102 14.65 -4.13 14.68
N THR A 103 14.47 -5.06 15.62
CA THR A 103 13.19 -5.31 16.29
C THR A 103 12.62 -4.04 16.92
N LYS A 104 13.44 -3.31 17.70
CA LYS A 104 13.02 -2.06 18.34
C LYS A 104 12.59 -1.00 17.32
N LYS A 105 13.31 -0.88 16.19
CA LYS A 105 12.95 0.03 15.09
C LYS A 105 11.63 -0.37 14.42
N GLN A 106 11.42 -1.65 14.16
CA GLN A 106 10.19 -2.16 13.53
C GLN A 106 8.98 -1.98 14.45
N LYS A 107 9.11 -2.31 15.74
CA LYS A 107 8.08 -2.07 16.76
C LYS A 107 7.67 -0.59 16.82
N ARG A 108 8.64 0.32 16.94
CA ARG A 108 8.38 1.78 16.92
C ARG A 108 7.66 2.23 15.65
N ARG A 109 7.99 1.67 14.48
CA ARG A 109 7.33 1.98 13.20
C ARG A 109 5.90 1.46 13.17
N PHE A 110 5.66 0.26 13.69
CA PHE A 110 4.33 -0.32 13.81
C PHE A 110 3.45 0.52 14.74
N GLU A 111 3.91 0.82 15.95
CA GLU A 111 3.19 1.68 16.91
C GLU A 111 2.86 3.06 16.32
N ARG A 112 3.82 3.67 15.61
CA ARG A 112 3.57 4.95 14.92
C ARG A 112 2.51 4.83 13.83
N ALA A 113 2.49 3.72 13.08
CA ALA A 113 1.47 3.48 12.07
C ALA A 113 0.09 3.30 12.71
N CYS A 114 -0.02 2.52 13.79
CA CYS A 114 -1.27 2.40 14.56
C CYS A 114 -1.75 3.75 15.06
N LYS A 115 -0.88 4.52 15.73
CA LYS A 115 -1.22 5.89 16.18
C LYS A 115 -1.67 6.78 15.02
N SER A 116 -1.01 6.69 13.87
CA SER A 116 -1.39 7.47 12.68
C SER A 116 -2.78 7.13 12.14
N VAL A 117 -3.18 5.86 12.19
CA VAL A 117 -4.46 5.38 11.65
C VAL A 117 -5.58 5.67 12.64
N PHE A 118 -5.36 5.40 13.92
CA PHE A 118 -6.39 5.47 14.95
C PHE A 118 -6.49 6.83 15.66
N ASN A 119 -5.40 7.61 15.75
CA ASN A 119 -5.42 8.92 16.42
C ASN A 119 -5.77 10.06 15.45
N ASN A 120 -6.74 9.84 14.57
CA ASN A 120 -7.39 10.88 13.75
C ASN A 120 -6.44 11.91 13.11
N ARG A 121 -5.64 11.51 12.11
CA ARG A 121 -5.04 12.50 11.18
C ARG A 121 -6.09 13.37 10.45
N GLY A 122 -7.37 12.97 10.49
CA GLY A 122 -8.50 13.63 9.83
C GLY A 122 -9.40 14.47 10.73
N GLN A 123 -9.10 14.66 12.03
CA GLN A 123 -9.85 15.62 12.87
C GLN A 123 -9.35 17.06 12.72
N LYS A 124 -8.56 17.37 11.69
CA LYS A 124 -8.64 18.71 11.12
C LYS A 124 -9.92 18.73 10.28
N ASN A 125 -10.92 19.46 10.76
CA ASN A 125 -12.17 19.79 10.08
C ASN A 125 -11.93 20.20 8.62
N VAL A 126 -11.77 19.24 7.70
CA VAL A 126 -11.98 19.51 6.29
C VAL A 126 -13.45 19.21 6.08
N LYS A 127 -14.27 20.27 6.15
CA LYS A 127 -15.61 20.28 5.57
C LYS A 127 -15.44 20.13 4.05
N SER A 128 -15.08 18.94 3.57
CA SER A 128 -15.30 18.64 2.15
C SER A 128 -16.80 18.40 2.07
N GLN A 129 -17.54 19.41 1.64
CA GLN A 129 -18.92 19.20 1.23
C GLN A 129 -18.90 18.10 0.16
N PRO A 130 -19.75 17.08 0.24
CA PRO A 130 -19.84 16.10 -0.82
C PRO A 130 -20.20 16.83 -2.12
N ALA A 131 -19.56 16.44 -3.23
CA ALA A 131 -19.94 16.86 -4.58
C ALA A 131 -21.32 16.29 -4.90
N ILE A 132 -22.35 17.02 -4.49
CA ILE A 132 -23.77 16.64 -4.61
C ILE A 132 -24.24 16.89 -6.05
N THR A 133 -23.67 17.91 -6.71
CA THR A 133 -24.04 18.36 -8.06
C THR A 133 -23.15 17.76 -9.15
N LEU A 134 -23.65 17.75 -10.39
CA LEU A 134 -22.99 17.14 -11.56
C LEU A 134 -21.72 17.90 -11.96
N GLU A 135 -21.73 19.20 -11.68
CA GLU A 135 -20.73 20.22 -11.98
C GLU A 135 -19.52 20.07 -11.06
N ASP A 136 -19.72 19.68 -9.79
CA ASP A 136 -18.65 19.40 -8.83
C ASP A 136 -17.81 18.16 -9.19
N ARG A 137 -18.31 17.32 -10.11
CA ARG A 137 -17.65 16.06 -10.50
C ARG A 137 -16.85 16.17 -11.79
N LEU A 138 -16.90 17.31 -12.48
CA LEU A 138 -16.27 17.55 -13.77
C LEU A 138 -14.93 18.30 -13.68
N HIS A 139 -14.55 18.78 -12.49
CA HIS A 139 -13.26 19.44 -12.20
C HIS A 139 -12.30 18.54 -11.41
#